data_AF-A0A822E965-F1
#
_entry.id   AF-A0A822E965-F1
#
_cell.length_a   1.000
_cell.length_b   1.000
_cell.length_c   1.000
_cell.angle_alpha   90.00
_cell.angle_beta   90.00
_cell.angle_gamma   90.00
#
_symmetry.space_group_name_H-M   'P 1'
#
loop_
_entity.id
_entity.type
_entity.pdbx_description
1 polymer ?
#
loop_
_entity_poly.entity_id
_entity_poly.type
_entity_poly.pdbx_seq_one_letter_code
_entity_poly.pdbx_strand_id
1 'polypeptide(L)'
;MSTPSVSCVIRKYGTDGGIVLTASHNSGGIDNDFGVKFNIANGGPAPEAVTNSVYAKTRQLTNIRLCPTLTNIDLLTLGKHTYEIEGRSIPFEIEIIDSVDDYVQLMKAIFDFDKIRKLLVGENGKFPIMINALSGVMGPYVLRIFHEELNAIDAVTVKNCKPLEDFGGHHPDPNLTYAHEFVEDM
;
A
#
# COMPACT_ATOMS: atom_id res chain seq x y z
N MET A 1 -3.39 -0.97 -0.33
CA MET A 1 -2.05 -1.45 -0.76
C MET A 1 -1.02 -0.34 -0.63
N SER A 2 0.19 -0.65 -0.16
CA SER A 2 1.31 0.32 -0.10
C SER A 2 1.88 0.61 -1.50
N THR A 3 2.54 1.76 -1.68
CA THR A 3 3.15 2.12 -2.97
C THR A 3 4.18 1.07 -3.46
N PRO A 4 5.06 0.51 -2.60
CA PRO A 4 5.94 -0.60 -3.00
C PRO A 4 5.18 -1.86 -3.40
N SER A 5 4.08 -2.21 -2.70
CA SER A 5 3.24 -3.36 -3.05
C SER A 5 2.57 -3.18 -4.41
N VAL A 6 2.05 -1.98 -4.71
CA VAL A 6 1.49 -1.68 -6.05
C VAL A 6 2.54 -1.86 -7.15
N SER A 7 3.76 -1.35 -6.94
CA SER A 7 4.87 -1.55 -7.88
C SER A 7 5.20 -3.03 -8.10
N CYS A 8 5.23 -3.81 -7.01
CA CYS A 8 5.43 -5.26 -7.04
C CYS A 8 4.36 -5.96 -7.89
N VAL A 9 3.09 -5.65 -7.66
CA VAL A 9 1.95 -6.25 -8.36
C VAL A 9 1.94 -5.87 -9.84
N ILE A 10 2.15 -4.59 -10.20
CA ILE A 10 2.25 -4.17 -11.61
C ILE A 10 3.29 -5.02 -12.35
N ARG A 11 4.47 -5.18 -11.77
CA ARG A 11 5.59 -5.92 -12.37
C ARG A 11 5.34 -7.42 -12.42
N LYS A 12 4.73 -7.99 -11.36
CA LYS A 12 4.42 -9.41 -11.27
C LYS A 12 3.38 -9.84 -12.30
N TYR A 13 2.32 -9.06 -12.46
CA TYR A 13 1.21 -9.36 -13.38
C TYR A 13 1.37 -8.76 -14.78
N GLY A 14 2.36 -7.90 -14.99
CA GLY A 14 2.61 -7.27 -16.29
C GLY A 14 1.48 -6.32 -16.72
N THR A 15 0.92 -5.55 -15.77
CA THR A 15 -0.16 -4.61 -16.07
C THR A 15 0.36 -3.36 -16.79
N ASP A 16 -0.53 -2.61 -17.45
CA ASP A 16 -0.16 -1.34 -18.12
C ASP A 16 0.27 -0.24 -17.15
N GLY A 17 -0.08 -0.38 -15.87
CA GLY A 17 0.18 0.58 -14.81
C GLY A 17 -0.73 0.35 -13.60
N GLY A 18 -0.80 1.36 -12.73
CA GLY A 18 -1.65 1.34 -11.55
C GLY A 18 -1.91 2.73 -10.98
N ILE A 19 -3.12 2.93 -10.45
CA ILE A 19 -3.52 4.14 -9.74
C ILE A 19 -3.33 3.90 -8.25
N VAL A 20 -2.66 4.82 -7.56
CA VAL A 20 -2.40 4.76 -6.12
C VAL A 20 -3.08 5.95 -5.45
N LEU A 21 -4.04 5.67 -4.57
CA LEU A 21 -4.73 6.67 -3.78
C LEU A 21 -3.91 6.97 -2.53
N THR A 22 -3.10 8.03 -2.59
CA THR A 22 -2.22 8.44 -1.50
C THR A 22 -1.69 9.86 -1.67
N ALA A 23 -1.72 10.64 -0.59
CA ALA A 23 -1.00 11.91 -0.47
C ALA A 23 0.40 11.74 0.17
N SER A 24 0.94 10.51 0.19
CA SER A 24 2.24 10.17 0.76
C SER A 24 2.36 10.46 2.26
N HIS A 25 2.94 11.60 2.62
CA HIS A 25 3.27 11.97 4.00
C HIS A 25 2.32 13.07 4.51
N ASN A 26 1.49 13.64 3.65
CA ASN A 26 0.50 14.64 4.03
C ASN A 26 -0.55 14.04 4.97
N SER A 27 -1.09 14.88 5.86
CA SER A 27 -2.19 14.50 6.76
C SER A 27 -3.42 13.99 5.99
N GLY A 28 -4.14 13.05 6.60
CA GLY A 28 -5.37 12.47 6.08
C GLY A 28 -6.60 12.95 6.85
N GLY A 29 -7.79 12.55 6.40
CA GLY A 29 -9.06 12.95 6.99
C GLY A 29 -9.88 13.88 6.08
N ILE A 30 -11.14 14.10 6.46
CA ILE A 30 -12.14 14.78 5.62
C ILE A 30 -11.77 16.22 5.22
N ASP A 31 -11.01 16.91 6.08
CA ASP A 31 -10.59 18.30 5.90
C ASP A 31 -9.14 18.43 5.39
N ASN A 32 -8.48 17.31 5.07
CA ASN A 32 -7.07 17.25 4.69
C ASN A 32 -6.87 16.75 3.24
N ASP A 33 -5.63 16.44 2.89
CA ASP A 33 -5.23 16.17 1.51
C ASP A 33 -5.70 14.79 1.02
N PHE A 34 -6.03 14.74 -0.28
CA PHE A 34 -6.23 13.50 -1.00
C PHE A 34 -5.38 13.49 -2.27
N GLY A 35 -4.55 12.47 -2.43
CA GLY A 35 -3.64 12.34 -3.56
C GLY A 35 -4.00 11.19 -4.47
N VAL A 36 -3.86 11.40 -5.78
CA VAL A 36 -3.99 10.34 -6.79
C VAL A 36 -2.69 10.30 -7.59
N LYS A 37 -1.97 9.18 -7.50
CA LYS A 37 -0.73 8.94 -8.25
C LYS A 37 -0.97 7.90 -9.32
N PHE A 38 -0.22 7.99 -10.42
CA PHE A 38 -0.21 6.99 -11.48
C PHE A 38 1.19 6.43 -11.68
N ASN A 39 1.30 5.10 -11.64
CA ASN A 39 2.49 4.35 -11.99
C ASN A 39 2.29 3.67 -13.34
N ILE A 40 3.35 3.61 -14.15
CA ILE A 40 3.33 2.99 -15.48
C ILE A 40 3.74 1.51 -15.40
N ALA A 41 3.69 0.80 -16.54
CA ALA A 41 3.94 -0.64 -16.67
C ALA A 41 5.27 -1.16 -16.05
N ASN A 42 6.31 -0.31 -15.91
CA ASN A 42 7.56 -0.73 -15.26
C ASN A 42 7.45 -0.79 -13.72
N GLY A 43 6.30 -0.40 -13.16
CA GLY A 43 6.00 -0.31 -11.73
C GLY A 43 6.39 1.02 -11.06
N GLY A 44 7.08 1.91 -11.78
CA GLY A 44 7.54 3.21 -11.28
C GLY A 44 6.53 4.34 -11.55
N PRO A 45 6.76 5.53 -10.98
CA PRO A 45 5.91 6.70 -11.19
C PRO A 45 5.91 7.11 -12.67
N ALA A 46 4.78 7.65 -13.13
CA ALA A 46 4.69 8.19 -14.47
C ALA A 46 5.70 9.33 -14.70
N PRO A 47 6.43 9.34 -15.82
CA PRO A 47 7.41 10.39 -16.13
C PRO A 47 6.70 11.71 -16.46
N GLU A 48 7.44 12.82 -16.40
CA GLU A 48 6.90 14.17 -16.63
C GLU A 48 6.13 14.33 -17.94
N ALA A 49 6.59 13.68 -19.02
CA ALA A 49 5.89 13.71 -20.29
C ALA A 49 4.45 13.17 -20.18
N VAL A 50 4.24 12.10 -19.39
CA VAL A 50 2.93 11.51 -19.15
C VAL A 50 2.11 12.42 -18.22
N THR A 51 2.68 12.89 -17.11
CA THR A 51 1.95 13.73 -16.15
C THR A 51 1.54 15.07 -16.75
N ASN A 52 2.42 15.72 -17.53
CA ASN A 52 2.11 16.94 -18.27
C ASN A 52 1.02 16.71 -19.32
N SER A 53 1.03 15.57 -20.01
CA SER A 53 -0.03 15.23 -20.96
C SER A 53 -1.38 15.01 -20.26
N VAL A 54 -1.39 14.39 -19.08
CA VAL A 54 -2.61 14.23 -18.27
C VAL A 54 -3.11 15.61 -17.85
N TYR A 55 -2.25 16.47 -17.30
CA TYR A 55 -2.60 17.83 -16.90
C TYR A 55 -3.15 18.68 -18.05
N ALA A 56 -2.55 18.60 -19.24
CA ALA A 56 -3.08 19.30 -20.42
C ALA A 56 -4.50 18.82 -20.79
N LYS A 57 -4.76 17.50 -20.67
CA LYS A 57 -6.08 16.91 -20.95
C LYS A 57 -7.12 17.29 -19.89
N THR A 58 -6.76 17.34 -18.60
CA THR A 58 -7.72 17.73 -17.55
C THR A 58 -8.24 19.15 -17.75
N ARG A 59 -7.42 20.06 -18.26
CA ARG A 59 -7.81 21.45 -18.59
C ARG A 59 -8.77 21.58 -19.78
N GLN A 60 -8.90 20.53 -20.59
CA GLN A 60 -9.76 20.51 -21.79
C GLN A 60 -10.96 19.56 -21.61
N LEU A 61 -11.09 18.92 -20.45
CA LEU A 61 -12.09 17.90 -20.21
C LEU A 61 -13.49 18.54 -20.16
N THR A 62 -14.37 18.13 -21.07
CA THR A 62 -15.76 18.62 -21.13
C THR A 62 -16.77 17.63 -20.58
N ASN A 63 -16.43 16.34 -20.54
CA ASN A 63 -17.32 15.28 -20.11
C ASN A 63 -16.53 14.13 -19.47
N ILE A 64 -17.15 13.42 -18.53
CA ILE A 64 -16.64 12.19 -17.92
C ILE A 64 -17.56 11.04 -18.33
N ARG A 65 -16.99 9.89 -18.69
CA ARG A 65 -17.75 8.67 -18.98
C ARG A 65 -17.74 7.78 -17.75
N LEU A 66 -18.93 7.44 -17.27
CA LEU A 66 -19.14 6.56 -16.11
C LEU A 66 -19.95 5.34 -16.55
N CYS A 67 -19.82 4.24 -15.81
CA CYS A 67 -20.67 3.07 -15.94
C CYS A 67 -21.62 3.04 -14.73
N PRO A 68 -22.80 3.69 -14.80
CA PRO A 68 -23.67 3.88 -13.64
C PRO A 68 -24.31 2.57 -13.14
N THR A 69 -24.30 1.51 -13.95
CA THR A 69 -24.77 0.18 -13.56
C THR A 69 -23.75 -0.58 -12.72
N LEU A 70 -22.46 -0.23 -12.80
CA LEU A 70 -21.41 -0.84 -12.00
C LEU A 70 -21.43 -0.23 -10.59
N THR A 71 -22.27 -0.81 -9.74
CA THR A 71 -22.48 -0.39 -8.34
C THR A 71 -22.14 -1.52 -7.39
N ASN A 72 -21.87 -1.20 -6.12
CA ASN A 72 -21.64 -2.18 -5.05
C ASN A 72 -20.51 -3.18 -5.34
N ILE A 73 -19.39 -2.71 -5.88
CA ILE A 73 -18.19 -3.55 -6.04
C ILE A 73 -17.74 -4.01 -4.65
N ASP A 74 -17.70 -5.32 -4.45
CA ASP A 74 -17.17 -5.92 -3.23
C ASP A 74 -15.63 -5.85 -3.26
N LEU A 75 -15.07 -5.03 -2.38
CA LEU A 75 -13.61 -4.87 -2.22
C LEU A 75 -13.04 -5.74 -1.10
N LEU A 76 -13.88 -6.50 -0.39
CA LEU A 76 -13.51 -7.27 0.79
C LEU A 76 -13.34 -8.76 0.48
N THR A 77 -14.06 -9.27 -0.51
CA THR A 77 -13.97 -10.68 -0.91
C THR A 77 -12.87 -10.88 -1.94
N LEU A 78 -11.82 -11.62 -1.55
CA LEU A 78 -10.73 -12.02 -2.45
C LEU A 78 -11.26 -12.85 -3.63
N GLY A 79 -10.58 -12.71 -4.78
CA GLY A 79 -10.85 -13.48 -5.99
C GLY A 79 -11.35 -12.63 -7.15
N LYS A 80 -11.72 -13.33 -8.23
CA LYS A 80 -12.18 -12.72 -9.47
C LYS A 80 -13.69 -12.49 -9.45
N HIS A 81 -14.08 -11.28 -9.81
CA HIS A 81 -15.45 -10.83 -9.95
C HIS A 81 -15.66 -10.35 -11.38
N THR A 82 -16.75 -10.77 -12.00
CA THR A 82 -17.02 -10.52 -13.42
C THR A 82 -18.33 -9.74 -13.55
N TYR A 83 -18.31 -8.67 -14.33
CA TYR A 83 -19.42 -7.74 -14.49
C TYR A 83 -19.76 -7.56 -15.97
N GLU A 84 -21.02 -7.80 -16.31
CA GLU A 84 -21.55 -7.49 -17.63
C GLU A 84 -21.81 -5.99 -17.75
N ILE A 85 -21.22 -5.36 -18.77
CA ILE A 85 -21.39 -3.93 -19.04
C ILE A 85 -22.05 -3.77 -20.39
N GLU A 86 -23.18 -3.05 -20.42
CA GLU A 86 -23.90 -2.74 -21.65
C GLU A 86 -22.98 -2.13 -22.71
N GLY A 87 -23.06 -2.67 -23.94
CA GLY A 87 -22.25 -2.22 -25.06
C GLY A 87 -20.82 -2.77 -25.10
N ARG A 88 -20.42 -3.65 -24.16
CA ARG A 88 -19.17 -4.42 -24.27
C ARG A 88 -19.46 -5.85 -24.73
N SER A 89 -18.59 -6.39 -25.57
CA SER A 89 -18.64 -7.78 -26.05
C SER A 89 -17.86 -8.76 -25.16
N ILE A 90 -17.05 -8.24 -24.23
CA ILE A 90 -16.31 -9.00 -23.23
C ILE A 90 -16.66 -8.44 -21.84
N PRO A 91 -16.79 -9.31 -20.82
CA PRO A 91 -17.10 -8.86 -19.48
C PRO A 91 -15.95 -8.02 -18.90
N PHE A 92 -16.29 -7.16 -17.94
CA PHE A 92 -15.32 -6.42 -17.15
C PHE A 92 -14.96 -7.23 -15.90
N GLU A 93 -13.68 -7.50 -15.71
CA GLU A 93 -13.20 -8.29 -14.58
C GLU A 93 -12.50 -7.40 -13.55
N ILE A 94 -12.78 -7.66 -12.28
CA ILE A 94 -12.07 -7.10 -11.13
C ILE A 94 -11.54 -8.28 -10.32
N GLU A 95 -10.23 -8.32 -10.09
CA GLU A 95 -9.61 -9.29 -9.18
C GLU A 95 -9.20 -8.57 -7.90
N ILE A 96 -9.84 -8.96 -6.79
CA ILE A 96 -9.47 -8.50 -5.45
C ILE A 96 -8.38 -9.43 -4.91
N ILE A 97 -7.19 -8.88 -4.69
CA ILE A 97 -6.03 -9.64 -4.21
C ILE A 97 -5.70 -9.26 -2.76
N ASP A 98 -5.02 -10.16 -2.06
CA ASP A 98 -4.44 -9.84 -0.77
C ASP A 98 -3.44 -8.69 -0.93
N SER A 99 -3.55 -7.68 -0.07
CA SER A 99 -2.74 -6.46 -0.21
C SER A 99 -1.25 -6.67 0.09
N VAL A 100 -0.89 -7.76 0.77
CA VAL A 100 0.41 -7.99 1.41
C VAL A 100 1.13 -9.19 0.82
N ASP A 101 0.43 -10.26 0.44
CA ASP A 101 1.00 -11.55 0.03
C ASP A 101 2.11 -11.42 -1.03
N ASP A 102 1.83 -10.76 -2.15
CA ASP A 102 2.81 -10.63 -3.25
C ASP A 102 4.07 -9.89 -2.83
N TYR A 103 3.90 -8.87 -1.99
CA TYR A 103 5.03 -8.11 -1.46
C TYR A 103 5.85 -8.97 -0.50
N VAL A 104 5.22 -9.77 0.36
CA VAL A 104 5.92 -10.71 1.26
C VAL A 104 6.71 -11.74 0.48
N GLN A 105 6.13 -12.31 -0.60
CA GLN A 105 6.86 -13.24 -1.46
C GLN A 105 8.07 -12.59 -2.11
N LEU A 106 7.95 -11.33 -2.56
CA LEU A 106 9.09 -10.56 -3.06
C LEU A 106 10.16 -10.35 -1.97
N MET A 107 9.77 -10.00 -0.74
CA MET A 107 10.72 -9.82 0.36
C MET A 107 11.46 -11.12 0.69
N LYS A 108 10.77 -12.27 0.71
CA LYS A 108 11.38 -13.60 0.93
C LYS A 108 12.34 -14.01 -0.19
N ALA A 109 12.09 -13.57 -1.43
CA ALA A 109 12.99 -13.82 -2.54
C ALA A 109 14.26 -12.96 -2.50
N ILE A 110 14.20 -11.78 -1.86
CA ILE A 110 15.32 -10.83 -1.75
C ILE A 110 16.15 -11.08 -0.49
N PHE A 111 15.50 -11.39 0.64
CA PHE A 111 16.13 -11.49 1.96
C PHE A 111 16.09 -12.90 2.52
N ASP A 112 17.14 -13.26 3.28
CA ASP A 112 17.20 -14.50 4.05
C ASP A 112 16.40 -14.35 5.36
N PHE A 113 15.12 -14.70 5.30
CA PHE A 113 14.20 -14.60 6.45
C PHE A 113 14.65 -15.47 7.63
N ASP A 114 15.31 -16.61 7.38
CA ASP A 114 15.81 -17.46 8.46
C ASP A 114 16.91 -16.78 9.26
N LYS A 115 17.82 -16.05 8.60
CA LYS A 115 18.84 -15.25 9.29
C LYS A 115 18.24 -14.09 10.06
N ILE A 116 17.25 -13.38 9.49
CA ILE A 116 16.57 -12.29 10.20
C ILE A 116 15.84 -12.84 11.43
N ARG A 117 15.13 -13.96 11.29
CA ARG A 117 14.48 -14.63 12.43
C ARG A 117 15.49 -15.04 13.49
N LYS A 118 16.62 -15.63 13.11
CA LYS A 118 17.70 -16.01 14.06
C LYS A 118 18.28 -14.80 14.79
N LEU A 119 18.37 -13.63 14.15
CA LEU A 119 18.79 -12.41 14.82
C LEU A 119 17.76 -11.95 15.86
N LEU A 120 16.48 -11.94 15.49
CA LEU A 120 15.42 -11.37 16.34
C LEU A 120 15.05 -12.28 17.52
N VAL A 121 14.97 -13.59 17.29
CA VAL A 121 14.43 -14.58 18.26
C VAL A 121 15.24 -15.87 18.34
N GLY A 122 16.51 -15.86 17.92
CA GLY A 122 17.37 -17.05 17.96
C GLY A 122 17.86 -17.44 19.35
N GLU A 123 18.65 -18.51 19.40
CA GLU A 123 19.14 -19.12 20.64
C GLU A 123 20.04 -18.20 21.48
N ASN A 124 20.64 -17.17 20.86
CA ASN A 124 21.51 -16.21 21.52
C ASN A 124 20.75 -15.10 22.29
N GLY A 125 19.42 -15.18 22.34
CA GLY A 125 18.56 -14.18 22.98
C GLY A 125 17.83 -13.29 21.97
N LYS A 126 16.93 -12.46 22.49
CA LYS A 126 16.09 -11.56 21.69
C LYS A 126 16.87 -10.30 21.32
N PHE A 127 16.81 -9.87 20.06
CA PHE A 127 17.26 -8.54 19.64
C PHE A 127 16.03 -7.63 19.52
N PRO A 128 15.72 -6.82 20.55
CA PRO A 128 14.50 -6.05 20.58
C PRO A 128 14.54 -4.93 19.52
N ILE A 129 13.46 -4.79 18.76
CA ILE A 129 13.24 -3.67 17.86
C ILE A 129 11.83 -3.10 18.06
N MET A 130 11.67 -1.82 17.79
CA MET A 130 10.37 -1.16 17.75
C MET A 130 10.07 -0.67 16.34
N ILE A 131 8.86 -0.92 15.85
CA ILE A 131 8.41 -0.47 14.53
C ILE A 131 7.09 0.28 14.69
N ASN A 132 7.08 1.53 14.25
CA ASN A 132 5.88 2.36 14.23
C ASN A 132 5.42 2.58 12.78
N ALA A 133 4.18 2.20 12.47
CA ALA A 133 3.60 2.37 11.14
C ALA A 133 2.76 3.65 11.00
N LEU A 134 2.72 4.51 12.04
CA LEU A 134 2.04 5.81 12.06
C LEU A 134 0.57 5.74 11.61
N SER A 135 -0.13 4.66 11.96
CA SER A 135 -1.51 4.38 11.57
C SER A 135 -1.72 4.38 10.05
N GLY A 136 -0.63 4.17 9.30
CA GLY A 136 -0.61 4.19 7.85
C GLY A 136 -0.70 2.80 7.24
N VAL A 137 -0.60 2.76 5.91
CA VAL A 137 -0.78 1.55 5.11
C VAL A 137 0.24 0.44 5.39
N MET A 138 1.38 0.75 6.02
CA MET A 138 2.44 -0.22 6.31
C MET A 138 2.10 -1.15 7.48
N GLY A 139 1.11 -0.83 8.31
CA GLY A 139 0.75 -1.61 9.49
C GLY A 139 0.52 -3.11 9.23
N PRO A 140 -0.37 -3.50 8.30
CA PRO A 140 -0.59 -4.91 7.94
C PRO A 140 0.68 -5.60 7.41
N TYR A 141 1.56 -4.88 6.72
CA TYR A 141 2.83 -5.43 6.23
C TYR A 141 3.79 -5.71 7.38
N VAL A 142 3.87 -4.81 8.37
CA VAL A 142 4.70 -5.00 9.57
C VAL A 142 4.23 -6.23 10.33
N LEU A 143 2.93 -6.35 10.59
CA LEU A 143 2.35 -7.50 11.29
C LEU A 143 2.61 -8.79 10.53
N ARG A 144 2.31 -8.83 9.22
CA ARG A 144 2.53 -10.03 8.42
C ARG A 144 4.01 -10.42 8.37
N ILE A 145 4.92 -9.48 8.11
CA ILE A 145 6.35 -9.80 7.98
C ILE A 145 6.97 -10.17 9.33
N PHE A 146 6.80 -9.33 10.35
CA PHE A 146 7.55 -9.49 11.60
C PHE A 146 6.87 -10.43 12.59
N HIS A 147 5.54 -10.39 12.72
CA HIS A 147 4.84 -11.25 13.67
C HIS A 147 4.55 -12.62 13.07
N GLU A 148 4.05 -12.71 11.84
CA GLU A 148 3.67 -14.00 11.26
C GLU A 148 4.85 -14.70 10.58
N GLU A 149 5.51 -14.05 9.62
CA GLU A 149 6.53 -14.71 8.79
C GLU A 149 7.86 -14.92 9.52
N LEU A 150 8.29 -13.92 10.31
CA LEU A 150 9.51 -14.00 11.11
C LEU A 150 9.26 -14.57 12.52
N ASN A 151 8.00 -14.80 12.91
CA ASN A 151 7.63 -15.29 14.25
C ASN A 151 8.30 -14.50 15.40
N ALA A 152 8.35 -13.18 15.26
CA ALA A 152 9.14 -12.30 16.13
C ALA A 152 8.28 -11.39 17.03
N ILE A 153 7.06 -11.80 17.36
CA ILE A 153 6.13 -11.01 18.20
C ILE A 153 6.75 -10.57 19.53
N ASP A 154 7.58 -11.43 20.11
CA ASP A 154 8.25 -11.23 21.38
C ASP A 154 9.46 -10.28 21.33
N ALA A 155 10.02 -10.06 20.14
CA ALA A 155 11.18 -9.21 19.92
C ALA A 155 10.83 -7.91 19.19
N VAL A 156 9.66 -7.85 18.57
CA VAL A 156 9.22 -6.72 17.73
C VAL A 156 8.01 -6.05 18.37
N THR A 157 8.26 -4.96 19.07
CA THR A 157 7.22 -4.07 19.55
C THR A 157 6.65 -3.28 18.37
N VAL A 158 5.36 -3.41 18.11
CA VAL A 158 4.68 -2.69 17.01
C VAL A 158 3.82 -1.56 17.57
N LYS A 159 3.87 -0.40 16.93
CA LYS A 159 3.08 0.79 17.27
C LYS A 159 2.28 1.23 16.04
N ASN A 160 1.04 1.67 16.29
CA ASN A 160 0.16 2.27 15.29
C ASN A 160 0.06 1.46 13.98
N CYS A 161 -0.06 0.13 14.08
CA CYS A 161 -0.10 -0.78 12.92
C CYS A 161 -1.51 -1.07 12.39
N LYS A 162 -2.54 -0.41 12.93
CA LYS A 162 -3.88 -0.40 12.35
C LYS A 162 -4.01 0.83 11.44
N PRO A 163 -4.26 0.67 10.13
CA PRO A 163 -4.52 1.80 9.25
C PRO A 163 -5.77 2.57 9.71
N LEU A 164 -5.66 3.91 9.76
CA LEU A 164 -6.76 4.82 10.06
C LEU A 164 -6.88 5.87 8.96
N GLU A 165 -8.09 6.32 8.65
CA GLU A 165 -8.36 7.28 7.56
C GLU A 165 -7.68 8.64 7.76
N ASP A 166 -7.48 9.02 9.03
CA ASP A 166 -6.87 10.27 9.48
C ASP A 166 -5.49 10.05 10.13
N PHE A 167 -4.93 8.84 10.01
CA PHE A 167 -3.69 8.44 10.69
C PHE A 167 -3.72 8.60 12.22
N GLY A 168 -4.90 8.60 12.83
CA GLY A 168 -5.08 8.87 14.26
C GLY A 168 -4.95 10.35 14.62
N GLY A 169 -5.14 11.25 13.66
CA GLY A 169 -5.00 12.71 13.85
C GLY A 169 -3.55 13.21 13.79
N HIS A 170 -2.60 12.34 13.43
CA HIS A 170 -1.18 12.67 13.36
C HIS A 170 -0.70 12.85 11.92
N HIS A 171 0.45 13.49 11.77
CA HIS A 171 1.09 13.65 10.47
C HIS A 171 1.96 12.41 10.15
N PRO A 172 1.70 11.66 9.07
CA PRO A 172 2.36 10.38 8.79
C PRO A 172 3.73 10.57 8.10
N ASP A 173 4.56 11.47 8.62
CA ASP A 173 5.90 11.77 8.10
C ASP A 173 6.98 11.38 9.12
N PRO A 174 7.81 10.37 8.86
CA PRO A 174 8.77 9.85 9.83
C PRO A 174 10.00 10.77 9.95
N ASN A 175 9.88 11.84 10.73
CA ASN A 175 10.98 12.73 11.08
C ASN A 175 10.94 13.11 12.57
N LEU A 176 12.00 13.76 13.08
CA LEU A 176 12.13 14.10 14.51
C LEU A 176 11.04 15.06 15.02
N THR A 177 10.33 15.75 14.14
CA THR A 177 9.23 16.65 14.50
C THR A 177 7.93 15.86 14.70
N TYR A 178 7.55 15.02 13.74
CA TYR A 178 6.24 14.35 13.76
C TYR A 178 6.28 12.97 14.42
N ALA A 179 7.44 12.30 14.46
CA ALA A 179 7.65 11.03 15.13
C ALA A 179 8.30 11.20 16.52
N HIS A 180 8.10 12.35 17.18
CA HIS A 180 8.69 12.65 18.48
C HIS A 180 8.36 11.60 19.54
N GLU A 181 7.08 11.20 19.63
CA GLU A 181 6.64 10.16 20.57
C GLU A 181 7.38 8.83 20.35
N PHE A 182 7.69 8.50 19.09
CA PHE A 182 8.45 7.30 18.78
C PHE A 182 9.92 7.40 19.23
N VAL A 183 10.51 8.59 19.17
CA VAL A 183 11.88 8.82 19.66
C VAL A 183 11.93 8.76 21.18
N GLU A 184 10.91 9.26 21.88
CA GLU A 184 10.81 9.16 23.34
C GLU A 184 10.55 7.73 23.85
N ASP A 185 9.88 6.91 23.05
CA ASP A 185 9.59 5.50 23.33
C ASP A 185 10.81 4.57 23.15
N MET A 186 11.90 5.02 22.50
CA MET A 186 13.12 4.26 22.20
C MET A 186 14.17 4.34 23.32
#